data_AF-A0A2A2KX06-F1
#
_entry.id   AF-A0A2A2KX06-F1
#
_cell.length_a   1.000
_cell.length_b   1.000
_cell.length_c   1.000
_cell.angle_alpha   90.00
_cell.angle_beta   90.00
_cell.angle_gamma   90.00
#
_symmetry.space_group_name_H-M   'P 1'
#
loop_
_entity.id
_entity.type
_entity.pdbx_description
1 polymer ?
#
loop_
_entity_poly.entity_id
_entity_poly.type
_entity_poly.pdbx_seq_one_letter_code
_entity_poly.pdbx_strand_id
1 'polypeptide(L)'
;MYLVLGLLASLLLSIQAQVADDYNCTYVKSAAPAGLAYSPLSVKCNDKLTAAQCLKFFVDPAVVPDDTTAKRPVLCYSTVGASPQPIEVPVQKMATEYCPKHCGYCCLTDAYDCDNKQDPAINCDTVTDSMCDDPAWRGLIAENWTCDRCNSTASSGSSTTASSGVTTRGGCSDTTQTCPTWRTNGFCTSTFYTAAQKRQYCAS
;
A
#
# COMPACT_ATOMS: atom_id res chain seq x y z
N MET A 1 18.60 44.85 -32.70
CA MET A 1 17.36 44.04 -32.72
C MET A 1 17.58 42.52 -32.73
N TYR A 2 18.83 42.01 -32.79
CA TYR A 2 19.13 40.57 -32.72
C TYR A 2 19.50 40.09 -31.29
N LEU A 3 19.90 40.99 -30.41
CA LEU A 3 20.26 40.67 -29.01
C LEU A 3 19.04 40.35 -28.12
N VAL A 4 17.85 40.87 -28.44
CA VAL A 4 16.62 40.63 -27.66
C VAL A 4 15.98 39.28 -28.02
N LEU A 5 16.18 38.80 -29.25
CA LEU A 5 15.71 37.50 -29.71
C LEU A 5 16.55 36.33 -29.16
N GLY A 6 17.81 36.57 -28.79
CA GLY A 6 18.67 35.55 -28.18
C GLY A 6 18.36 35.26 -26.70
N LEU A 7 17.78 36.23 -25.98
CA LEU A 7 17.41 36.07 -24.55
C LEU A 7 16.07 35.35 -24.35
N LEU A 8 15.21 35.31 -25.37
CA LEU A 8 13.92 34.60 -25.32
C LEU A 8 14.02 33.08 -25.63
N ALA A 9 15.18 32.59 -26.07
CA ALA A 9 15.37 31.19 -26.47
C ALA A 9 15.90 30.26 -25.35
N SER A 10 16.21 30.79 -24.17
CA SER A 10 16.97 30.05 -23.13
C SER A 10 16.14 29.55 -21.94
N LEU A 11 14.83 29.80 -21.89
CA LEU A 11 13.96 29.39 -20.77
C LEU A 11 13.13 28.15 -21.12
N LEU A 12 13.75 27.15 -21.73
CA LEU A 12 13.22 25.78 -21.70
C LEU A 12 13.56 25.20 -20.32
N LEU A 13 12.73 25.52 -19.33
CA LEU A 13 12.65 24.74 -18.10
C LEU A 13 12.20 23.33 -18.48
N SER A 14 13.15 22.43 -18.75
CA SER A 14 12.86 21.01 -18.87
C SER A 14 12.38 20.52 -17.51
N ILE A 15 11.06 20.42 -17.36
CA ILE A 15 10.39 19.78 -16.22
C ILE A 15 10.74 18.29 -16.32
N GLN A 16 11.87 17.89 -15.75
CA GLN A 16 12.14 16.47 -15.56
C GLN A 16 11.13 16.02 -14.50
N ALA A 17 10.14 15.22 -14.91
CA ALA A 17 9.30 14.48 -13.97
C ALA A 17 10.24 13.58 -13.16
N GLN A 18 10.62 14.03 -11.97
CA GLN A 18 11.42 13.22 -11.05
C GLN A 18 10.54 12.01 -10.68
N VAL A 19 11.00 10.81 -11.02
CA VAL A 19 10.37 9.58 -10.53
C VAL A 19 10.51 9.61 -9.01
N ALA A 20 9.39 9.77 -8.31
CA ALA A 20 9.35 9.80 -6.86
C ALA A 20 9.19 8.38 -6.30
N ASP A 21 9.84 8.11 -5.17
CA ASP A 21 9.55 6.93 -4.36
C ASP A 21 8.12 6.97 -3.80
N ASP A 22 7.63 5.84 -3.34
CA ASP A 22 6.31 5.76 -2.73
C ASP A 22 6.28 6.31 -1.28
N TYR A 23 5.67 7.49 -1.13
CA TYR A 23 5.53 8.21 0.13
C TYR A 23 4.18 8.00 0.82
N ASN A 24 3.34 7.06 0.38
CA ASN A 24 2.09 6.75 1.08
C ASN A 24 2.35 6.42 2.56
N CYS A 25 1.41 6.71 3.45
CA CYS A 25 1.53 6.48 4.89
C CYS A 25 2.81 7.05 5.56
N THR A 26 3.43 8.10 5.00
CA THR A 26 4.57 8.78 5.61
C THR A 26 4.19 10.16 6.14
N TYR A 27 5.00 10.69 7.07
CA TYR A 27 4.86 12.04 7.61
C TYR A 27 6.22 12.70 7.75
N VAL A 28 6.24 14.03 7.81
CA VAL A 28 7.47 14.80 8.07
C VAL A 28 7.83 14.66 9.54
N LYS A 29 8.92 13.95 9.84
CA LYS A 29 9.43 13.78 11.20
C LYS A 29 10.47 14.85 11.57
N SER A 30 11.25 15.31 10.60
CA SER A 30 12.19 16.42 10.77
C SER A 30 12.17 17.35 9.56
N ALA A 31 12.18 18.66 9.82
CA ALA A 31 12.26 19.67 8.77
C ALA A 31 13.71 19.88 8.26
N ALA A 32 14.72 19.56 9.08
CA ALA A 32 16.15 19.68 8.72
C ALA A 32 17.03 18.65 9.47
N PRO A 33 17.76 17.77 8.76
CA PRO A 33 17.53 17.43 7.35
C PRO A 33 16.08 16.94 7.16
N ALA A 34 15.50 17.22 5.99
CA ALA A 34 14.14 16.79 5.69
C ALA A 34 14.07 15.25 5.76
N GLY A 35 13.30 14.73 6.70
CA GLY A 35 13.16 13.30 6.96
C GLY A 35 11.70 12.91 6.94
N LEU A 36 11.30 12.13 5.94
CA LEU A 36 10.02 11.43 5.94
C LEU A 36 10.18 10.14 6.73
N ALA A 37 9.23 9.88 7.63
CA ALA A 37 9.15 8.61 8.35
C ALA A 37 7.81 7.93 8.08
N TYR A 38 7.77 6.62 8.19
CA TYR A 38 6.51 5.89 8.19
C TYR A 38 5.66 6.27 9.39
N SER A 39 4.40 6.65 9.15
CA SER A 39 3.43 6.90 10.22
C SER A 39 3.25 5.64 11.08
N PRO A 40 3.01 5.77 12.40
CA PRO A 40 2.61 4.63 13.23
C PRO A 40 1.42 3.84 12.66
N LEU A 41 0.53 4.50 11.89
CA LEU A 41 -0.59 3.86 11.21
C LEU A 41 -0.19 2.94 10.05
N SER A 42 1.00 3.11 9.48
CA SER A 42 1.50 2.31 8.36
C SER A 42 1.69 0.84 8.69
N VAL A 43 1.85 0.50 9.99
CA VAL A 43 2.12 -0.86 10.48
C VAL A 43 1.11 -1.34 11.53
N LYS A 44 0.00 -0.63 11.71
CA LYS A 44 -0.97 -0.88 12.80
C LYS A 44 -1.90 -2.08 12.54
N CYS A 45 -2.09 -2.43 11.28
CA CYS A 45 -2.82 -3.63 10.87
C CYS A 45 -1.92 -4.88 10.90
N ASN A 46 -2.50 -6.04 10.57
CA ASN A 46 -1.74 -7.28 10.38
C ASN A 46 -1.67 -7.66 8.90
N ASP A 47 -0.57 -8.31 8.52
CA ASP A 47 -0.47 -8.98 7.23
C ASP A 47 -1.43 -10.18 7.17
N LYS A 48 -2.01 -10.44 6.00
CA LYS A 48 -2.75 -11.69 5.76
C LYS A 48 -1.80 -12.88 5.59
N LEU A 49 -0.59 -12.62 5.12
CA LEU A 49 0.49 -13.60 5.02
C LEU A 49 1.42 -13.53 6.23
N THR A 50 2.16 -14.60 6.48
CA THR A 50 3.21 -14.58 7.50
C THR A 50 4.36 -13.66 7.07
N ALA A 51 5.11 -13.11 8.04
CA ALA A 51 6.29 -12.29 7.75
C ALA A 51 7.29 -13.00 6.82
N ALA A 52 7.48 -14.32 6.99
CA ALA A 52 8.35 -15.11 6.12
C ALA A 52 7.83 -15.22 4.68
N GLN A 53 6.51 -15.21 4.48
CA GLN A 53 5.92 -15.18 3.14
C GLN A 53 6.03 -13.78 2.53
N CYS A 54 5.74 -12.73 3.28
CA CYS A 54 5.91 -11.35 2.80
C CYS A 54 7.37 -11.08 2.39
N LEU A 55 8.34 -11.52 3.18
CA LEU A 55 9.76 -11.41 2.85
C LEU A 55 10.12 -12.12 1.54
N LYS A 56 9.47 -13.24 1.20
CA LYS A 56 9.68 -13.92 -0.10
C LYS A 56 9.16 -13.11 -1.29
N PHE A 57 8.10 -12.33 -1.10
CA PHE A 57 7.52 -11.51 -2.17
C PHE A 57 8.23 -10.17 -2.32
N PHE A 58 8.56 -9.53 -1.20
CA PHE A 58 9.05 -8.15 -1.18
C PHE A 58 10.57 -8.04 -1.01
N VAL A 59 11.24 -9.16 -0.71
CA VAL A 59 12.70 -9.36 -0.59
C VAL A 59 13.35 -8.57 0.55
N ASP A 60 13.03 -7.30 0.68
CA ASP A 60 13.50 -6.41 1.74
C ASP A 60 12.70 -6.61 3.04
N PRO A 61 13.29 -6.28 4.20
CA PRO A 61 12.60 -6.34 5.48
C PRO A 61 11.37 -5.43 5.53
N ALA A 62 10.48 -5.73 6.48
CA ALA A 62 9.30 -4.92 6.73
C ALA A 62 9.70 -3.47 7.09
N VAL A 63 8.86 -2.51 6.71
CA VAL A 63 9.05 -1.13 7.14
C VAL A 63 8.91 -1.01 8.66
N VAL A 64 9.58 -0.01 9.23
CA VAL A 64 9.53 0.28 10.66
C VAL A 64 8.89 1.66 10.85
N PRO A 65 7.89 1.81 11.74
CA PRO A 65 7.29 3.11 12.00
C PRO A 65 8.33 4.06 12.59
N ASP A 66 8.17 5.35 12.31
CA ASP A 66 9.04 6.42 12.81
C ASP A 66 10.51 6.31 12.35
N ASP A 67 10.83 5.39 11.44
CA ASP A 67 12.15 5.29 10.81
C ASP A 67 12.24 6.23 9.61
N THR A 68 13.27 7.09 9.62
CA THR A 68 13.58 8.05 8.54
C THR A 68 14.64 7.54 7.57
N THR A 69 15.19 6.35 7.79
CA THR A 69 16.31 5.79 7.05
C THR A 69 15.90 4.66 6.12
N ALA A 70 14.89 3.88 6.51
CA ALA A 70 14.34 2.81 5.68
C ALA A 70 13.54 3.39 4.51
N LYS A 71 13.82 2.88 3.31
CA LYS A 71 12.97 3.06 2.13
C LYS A 71 11.95 1.93 2.04
N ARG A 72 10.86 2.18 1.33
CA ARG A 72 9.83 1.16 1.10
C ARG A 72 10.45 0.10 0.20
N PRO A 73 10.27 -1.20 0.48
CA PRO A 73 10.67 -2.25 -0.45
C PRO A 73 10.12 -1.92 -1.83
N VAL A 74 10.97 -1.85 -2.86
CA VAL A 74 10.54 -1.38 -4.18
C VAL A 74 9.46 -2.31 -4.76
N LEU A 75 9.57 -3.60 -4.45
CA LEU A 75 8.60 -4.63 -4.81
C LEU A 75 7.23 -4.47 -4.15
N CYS A 76 7.09 -3.59 -3.15
CA CYS A 76 5.79 -3.21 -2.59
C CYS A 76 5.00 -2.25 -3.50
N TYR A 77 5.62 -1.63 -4.51
CA TYR A 77 4.94 -0.68 -5.40
C TYR A 77 5.36 -0.75 -6.87
N SER A 78 6.43 -1.45 -7.23
CA SER A 78 6.86 -1.63 -8.62
C SER A 78 7.44 -3.03 -8.84
N THR A 79 7.37 -3.52 -10.07
CA THR A 79 7.99 -4.79 -10.48
C THR A 79 9.49 -4.67 -10.76
N VAL A 80 10.04 -3.45 -10.74
CA VAL A 80 11.44 -3.17 -11.09
C VAL A 80 12.27 -2.96 -9.80
N GLY A 81 13.34 -3.73 -9.63
CA GLY A 81 14.06 -3.84 -8.35
C GLY A 81 15.07 -2.73 -7.99
N ALA A 82 14.80 -1.45 -8.28
CA ALA A 82 15.68 -0.35 -7.84
C ALA A 82 14.99 1.01 -7.79
N SER A 83 14.96 1.65 -6.62
CA SER A 83 14.42 3.00 -6.41
C SER A 83 15.24 4.08 -7.15
N PRO A 84 14.60 5.16 -7.66
CA PRO A 84 13.16 5.41 -7.62
C PRO A 84 12.41 4.72 -8.76
N GLN A 85 11.21 4.22 -8.47
CA GLN A 85 10.30 3.62 -9.45
C GLN A 85 8.92 4.26 -9.37
N PRO A 86 8.16 4.32 -10.48
CA PRO A 86 6.77 4.74 -10.43
C PRO A 86 5.93 3.73 -9.63
N ILE A 87 4.86 4.22 -9.02
CA ILE A 87 3.86 3.36 -8.36
C ILE A 87 3.05 2.63 -9.44
N GLU A 88 3.26 1.34 -9.54
CA GLU A 88 2.39 0.41 -10.26
C GLU A 88 1.21 0.07 -9.34
N VAL A 89 0.09 0.78 -9.52
CA VAL A 89 -1.15 0.61 -8.74
C VAL A 89 -1.54 -0.86 -8.52
N PRO A 90 -1.44 -1.78 -9.51
CA PRO A 90 -1.75 -3.19 -9.28
C PRO A 90 -0.82 -3.90 -8.29
N VAL A 91 0.47 -3.53 -8.27
CA VAL A 91 1.48 -4.08 -7.34
C VAL A 91 1.25 -3.52 -5.94
N GLN A 92 1.05 -2.21 -5.84
CA GLN A 92 0.72 -1.56 -4.56
C GLN A 92 -0.55 -2.16 -3.95
N LYS A 93 -1.62 -2.34 -4.73
CA LYS A 93 -2.87 -2.93 -4.24
C LYS A 93 -2.65 -4.35 -3.70
N MET A 94 -1.82 -5.16 -4.36
CA MET A 94 -1.46 -6.50 -3.89
C MET A 94 -0.71 -6.44 -2.55
N ALA A 95 0.25 -5.53 -2.42
CA ALA A 95 0.97 -5.31 -1.18
C ALA A 95 0.02 -4.85 -0.06
N THR A 96 -0.88 -3.90 -0.32
CA THR A 96 -1.91 -3.44 0.62
C THR A 96 -2.86 -4.56 1.05
N GLU A 97 -3.19 -5.49 0.15
CA GLU A 97 -4.15 -6.55 0.47
C GLU A 97 -3.54 -7.70 1.30
N TYR A 98 -2.31 -8.12 0.98
CA TYR A 98 -1.73 -9.35 1.55
C TYR A 98 -0.66 -9.09 2.60
N CYS A 99 0.13 -8.03 2.44
CA CYS A 99 1.23 -7.69 3.33
C CYS A 99 1.27 -6.18 3.65
N PRO A 100 0.14 -5.56 4.07
CA PRO A 100 0.10 -4.12 4.33
C PRO A 100 1.02 -3.70 5.48
N LYS A 101 1.22 -4.53 6.51
CA LYS A 101 2.13 -4.20 7.60
C LYS A 101 3.58 -4.31 7.15
N HIS A 102 3.96 -5.37 6.44
CA HIS A 102 5.32 -5.52 5.89
C HIS A 102 5.68 -4.36 4.98
N CYS A 103 4.75 -4.01 4.09
CA CYS A 103 5.01 -2.97 3.10
C CYS A 103 4.82 -1.57 3.65
N GLY A 104 4.07 -1.33 4.73
CA GLY A 104 3.80 0.01 5.27
C GLY A 104 2.54 0.67 4.71
N TYR A 105 1.52 -0.12 4.37
CA TYR A 105 0.27 0.29 3.73
C TYR A 105 -0.95 0.11 4.61
N CYS A 106 -0.80 -0.16 5.91
CA CYS A 106 -1.98 -0.31 6.76
C CYS A 106 -2.91 0.91 6.67
N CYS A 107 -2.38 2.14 6.51
CA CYS A 107 -3.20 3.34 6.33
C CYS A 107 -4.03 3.38 5.04
N LEU A 108 -3.71 2.53 4.04
CA LEU A 108 -4.44 2.42 2.77
C LEU A 108 -5.43 1.25 2.77
N THR A 109 -5.55 0.52 3.88
CA THR A 109 -6.54 -0.56 4.00
C THR A 109 -7.87 0.02 4.45
N ASP A 110 -8.99 -0.54 3.99
CA ASP A 110 -10.35 -0.06 4.31
C ASP A 110 -10.60 0.13 5.83
N ALA A 111 -9.93 -0.66 6.68
CA ALA A 111 -10.06 -0.54 8.13
C ALA A 111 -9.39 0.73 8.71
N TYR A 112 -8.42 1.33 8.01
CA TYR A 112 -7.62 2.47 8.49
C TYR A 112 -7.63 3.67 7.54
N ASP A 113 -8.12 3.51 6.31
CA ASP A 113 -8.41 4.58 5.36
C ASP A 113 -9.73 5.25 5.77
N CYS A 114 -9.61 6.22 6.67
CA CYS A 114 -10.75 6.81 7.37
C CYS A 114 -11.13 8.14 6.74
N ASP A 115 -12.35 8.20 6.20
CA ASP A 115 -12.94 9.48 5.81
C ASP A 115 -13.81 10.04 6.92
N ASN A 116 -13.77 11.36 7.05
CA ASN A 116 -14.74 12.10 7.85
C ASN A 116 -16.11 12.04 7.17
N LYS A 117 -17.16 11.80 7.95
CA LYS A 117 -18.54 12.05 7.48
C LYS A 117 -18.80 13.54 7.34
N GLN A 118 -19.94 13.86 6.75
CA GLN A 118 -20.38 15.24 6.61
C GLN A 118 -20.64 15.87 7.99
N ASP A 119 -19.94 16.98 8.28
CA ASP A 119 -19.97 17.73 9.55
C ASP A 119 -19.54 16.90 10.78
N PRO A 120 -18.27 16.45 10.82
CA PRO A 120 -17.79 15.61 11.89
C PRO A 120 -17.56 16.45 13.17
N ALA A 121 -18.09 15.98 14.30
CA ALA A 121 -17.74 16.53 15.61
C ALA A 121 -16.26 16.29 15.96
N ILE A 122 -15.62 15.30 15.34
CA ILE A 122 -14.21 14.97 15.51
C ILE A 122 -13.62 14.45 14.20
N ASN A 123 -12.44 14.95 13.81
CA ASN A 123 -11.78 14.53 12.58
C ASN A 123 -10.95 13.26 12.78
N CYS A 124 -11.03 12.32 11.84
CA CYS A 124 -10.27 11.07 11.82
C CYS A 124 -8.76 11.27 12.00
N ASP A 125 -8.20 12.33 11.39
CA ASP A 125 -6.77 12.68 11.45
C ASP A 125 -6.31 13.15 12.84
N THR A 126 -7.25 13.62 13.67
CA THR A 126 -6.94 14.17 15.00
C THR A 126 -7.04 13.12 16.12
N VAL A 127 -7.55 11.94 15.80
CA VAL A 127 -7.78 10.89 16.79
C VAL A 127 -6.53 10.07 17.01
N THR A 128 -6.14 10.03 18.27
CA THR A 128 -5.04 9.22 18.77
C THR A 128 -5.50 7.82 19.12
N ASP A 129 -4.55 6.91 19.22
CA ASP A 129 -4.82 5.53 19.59
C ASP A 129 -5.45 5.40 20.99
N SER A 130 -5.07 6.27 21.93
CA SER A 130 -5.69 6.32 23.26
C SER A 130 -7.19 6.70 23.21
N MET A 131 -7.61 7.49 22.22
CA MET A 131 -9.03 7.80 22.01
C MET A 131 -9.76 6.61 21.38
N CYS A 132 -9.10 5.77 20.58
CA CYS A 132 -9.68 4.50 20.13
C CYS A 132 -9.88 3.49 21.27
N ASP A 133 -8.90 3.43 22.19
CA ASP A 133 -8.88 2.44 23.27
C ASP A 133 -9.87 2.80 24.41
N ASP A 134 -10.26 4.06 24.53
CA ASP A 134 -11.21 4.53 25.54
C ASP A 134 -12.66 4.24 25.10
N PRO A 135 -13.41 3.39 25.83
CA PRO A 135 -14.81 3.08 25.52
C PRO A 135 -15.71 4.31 25.44
N ALA A 136 -15.40 5.39 26.15
CA ALA A 136 -16.18 6.62 26.13
C ALA A 136 -16.19 7.29 24.75
N TRP A 137 -15.13 7.11 23.96
CA TRP A 137 -15.00 7.73 22.64
C TRP A 137 -15.55 6.86 21.50
N ARG A 138 -15.71 5.54 21.70
CA ARG A 138 -16.11 4.60 20.63
C ARG A 138 -17.42 4.99 19.94
N GLY A 139 -18.41 5.48 20.70
CA GLY A 139 -19.69 5.93 20.15
C GLY A 139 -19.53 7.17 19.25
N LEU A 140 -18.88 8.21 19.77
CA LEU A 140 -18.62 9.44 19.02
C LEU A 140 -17.80 9.16 17.75
N ILE A 141 -16.80 8.30 17.86
CA ILE A 141 -15.94 7.92 16.74
C ILE A 141 -16.74 7.22 15.63
N ALA A 142 -17.53 6.19 15.97
CA ALA A 142 -18.32 5.44 15.00
C ALA A 142 -19.39 6.30 14.29
N GLU A 143 -19.89 7.32 14.97
CA GLU A 143 -20.85 8.26 14.39
C GLU A 143 -20.21 9.21 13.38
N ASN A 144 -18.91 9.52 13.51
CA ASN A 144 -18.25 10.57 12.73
C ASN A 144 -17.41 10.08 11.54
N TRP A 145 -17.00 8.80 11.47
CA TRP A 145 -16.13 8.29 10.38
C TRP A 145 -16.67 7.05 9.66
N THR A 146 -16.05 6.71 8.53
CA THR A 146 -16.44 5.60 7.64
C THR A 146 -15.66 4.29 7.83
N CYS A 147 -14.66 4.26 8.71
CA CYS A 147 -13.71 3.14 8.88
C CYS A 147 -13.81 2.45 10.25
N ASP A 148 -13.20 1.27 10.36
CA ASP A 148 -13.16 0.42 11.56
C ASP A 148 -11.85 0.55 12.38
N ARG A 149 -11.12 1.66 12.24
CA ARG A 149 -9.78 1.85 12.85
C ARG A 149 -9.77 1.63 14.36
N CYS A 150 -10.79 2.14 15.06
CA CYS A 150 -10.95 1.98 16.52
C CYS A 150 -11.79 0.75 16.92
N ASN A 151 -12.26 -0.02 15.95
CA ASN A 151 -12.99 -1.28 16.17
C ASN A 151 -12.06 -2.50 16.10
N SER A 152 -10.81 -2.29 15.70
CA SER A 152 -9.78 -3.32 15.61
C SER A 152 -9.29 -3.71 17.00
N THR A 153 -10.05 -4.56 17.69
CA THR A 153 -9.47 -5.36 18.78
C THR A 153 -8.37 -6.20 18.16
N ALA A 154 -7.13 -6.03 18.61
CA ALA A 154 -6.00 -6.84 18.14
C ALA A 154 -6.37 -8.34 18.23
N SER A 155 -6.19 -9.07 17.12
CA SER A 155 -6.56 -10.48 16.87
C SER A 155 -7.99 -10.62 16.32
N SER A 156 -8.22 -11.09 15.09
CA SER A 156 -7.83 -12.44 14.64
C SER A 156 -8.06 -12.55 13.13
N GLY A 157 -7.21 -13.32 12.47
CA GLY A 157 -7.47 -13.78 11.11
C GLY A 157 -8.84 -14.44 11.03
N SER A 158 -9.71 -13.90 10.17
CA SER A 158 -10.93 -14.61 9.79
C SER A 158 -10.52 -15.78 8.91
N SER A 159 -10.32 -16.91 9.58
CA SER A 159 -10.28 -18.23 8.97
C SER A 159 -11.71 -18.55 8.57
N THR A 160 -12.04 -18.40 7.28
CA THR A 160 -13.20 -19.09 6.71
C THR A 160 -12.71 -20.32 5.96
N THR A 161 -12.90 -21.46 6.61
CA THR A 161 -12.79 -22.80 6.04
C THR A 161 -13.77 -22.94 4.87
N ALA A 162 -13.29 -23.19 3.66
CA ALA A 162 -14.07 -23.90 2.62
C ALA A 162 -13.14 -24.52 1.57
N SER A 163 -13.51 -25.74 1.18
CA SER A 163 -12.70 -26.80 0.58
C SER A 163 -12.77 -26.82 -0.95
N SER A 164 -11.72 -27.40 -1.55
CA SER A 164 -11.70 -28.31 -2.72
C SER A 164 -12.23 -27.86 -4.08
N GLY A 165 -11.37 -28.03 -5.12
CA GLY A 165 -11.82 -28.18 -6.51
C GLY A 165 -10.75 -27.95 -7.57
N VAL A 166 -9.72 -28.81 -7.64
CA VAL A 166 -8.76 -28.81 -8.75
C VAL A 166 -9.41 -29.46 -9.99
N THR A 167 -9.34 -28.79 -11.13
CA THR A 167 -9.46 -29.43 -12.46
C THR A 167 -8.52 -28.69 -13.43
N THR A 168 -7.43 -29.35 -13.80
CA THR A 168 -6.48 -28.91 -14.82
C THR A 168 -7.02 -29.19 -16.22
N ARG A 169 -6.98 -28.20 -17.13
CA ARG A 169 -7.02 -28.44 -18.58
C ARG A 169 -6.29 -27.34 -19.36
N GLY A 170 -5.18 -27.73 -20.00
CA GLY A 170 -4.68 -27.14 -21.26
C GLY A 170 -3.83 -25.86 -21.18
N GLY A 171 -2.54 -26.00 -21.50
CA GLY A 171 -1.86 -25.10 -22.44
C GLY A 171 -1.35 -23.72 -21.98
N CYS A 172 -1.44 -23.36 -20.70
CA CYS A 172 -0.87 -22.10 -20.20
C CYS A 172 0.47 -22.38 -19.52
N SER A 173 1.58 -21.84 -20.03
CA SER A 173 2.89 -21.92 -19.37
C SER A 173 3.14 -20.67 -18.55
N ASP A 174 3.43 -20.89 -17.28
CA ASP A 174 3.69 -19.85 -16.30
C ASP A 174 4.99 -19.12 -16.59
N THR A 175 4.92 -17.81 -16.86
CA THR A 175 6.11 -16.99 -17.12
C THR A 175 6.73 -16.43 -15.84
N THR A 176 6.06 -16.56 -14.68
CA THR A 176 6.56 -16.03 -13.41
C THR A 176 6.52 -17.10 -12.31
N GLN A 177 7.54 -17.16 -11.46
CA GLN A 177 7.58 -18.12 -10.34
C GLN A 177 6.49 -17.84 -9.27
N THR A 178 5.75 -16.73 -9.38
CA THR A 178 4.79 -16.23 -8.38
C THR A 178 3.33 -16.62 -8.65
N CYS A 179 3.02 -16.99 -9.90
CA CYS A 179 1.67 -17.35 -10.33
C CYS A 179 1.03 -18.54 -9.59
N PRO A 180 1.74 -19.62 -9.20
CA PRO A 180 1.12 -20.71 -8.47
C PRO A 180 0.47 -20.23 -7.17
N THR A 181 1.07 -19.22 -6.52
CA THR A 181 0.56 -18.60 -5.30
C THR A 181 -0.57 -17.61 -5.59
N TRP A 182 -0.42 -16.76 -6.61
CA TRP A 182 -1.44 -15.78 -6.99
C TRP A 182 -2.73 -16.45 -7.44
N ARG A 183 -2.62 -17.55 -8.20
CA ARG A 183 -3.75 -18.41 -8.59
C ARG A 183 -4.48 -18.97 -7.37
N THR A 184 -3.74 -19.49 -6.37
CA THR A 184 -4.35 -20.00 -5.12
C THR A 184 -5.08 -18.89 -4.36
N ASN A 185 -4.62 -17.64 -4.50
CA ASN A 185 -5.21 -16.46 -3.87
C ASN A 185 -6.29 -15.77 -4.74
N GLY A 186 -6.85 -16.46 -5.75
CA GLY A 186 -8.00 -15.96 -6.51
C GLY A 186 -7.69 -14.87 -7.54
N PHE A 187 -6.42 -14.61 -7.84
CA PHE A 187 -6.00 -13.61 -8.82
C PHE A 187 -6.61 -13.85 -10.21
N CYS A 188 -6.61 -15.10 -10.69
CA CYS A 188 -7.16 -15.46 -11.99
C CYS A 188 -8.69 -15.23 -12.08
N THR A 189 -9.41 -15.31 -10.96
CA THR A 189 -10.87 -15.17 -10.89
C THR A 189 -11.34 -13.78 -10.46
N SER A 190 -10.44 -12.92 -9.97
CA SER A 190 -10.75 -11.57 -9.50
C SER A 190 -11.32 -10.66 -10.60
N THR A 191 -12.41 -9.94 -10.34
CA THR A 191 -12.99 -8.95 -11.27
C THR A 191 -12.21 -7.63 -11.31
N PHE A 192 -11.30 -7.41 -10.36
CA PHE A 192 -10.47 -6.20 -10.28
C PHE A 192 -9.34 -6.16 -11.31
N TYR A 193 -8.87 -7.33 -11.76
CA TYR A 193 -7.79 -7.41 -12.74
C TYR A 193 -8.35 -7.64 -14.14
N THR A 194 -7.86 -6.86 -15.09
CA THR A 194 -8.19 -7.07 -16.51
C THR A 194 -7.65 -8.42 -16.97
N ALA A 195 -8.28 -8.96 -18.01
CA ALA A 195 -7.79 -10.18 -18.64
C ALA A 195 -6.33 -10.02 -19.16
N ALA A 196 -5.89 -8.80 -19.50
CA ALA A 196 -4.50 -8.54 -19.89
C ALA A 196 -3.54 -8.68 -18.70
N GLN A 197 -3.85 -8.07 -17.56
CA GLN A 197 -3.04 -8.18 -16.33
C GLN A 197 -2.97 -9.62 -15.85
N LYS A 198 -4.07 -10.36 -15.88
CA LYS A 198 -4.08 -11.77 -15.47
C LYS A 198 -3.13 -12.63 -16.30
N ARG A 199 -3.10 -12.39 -17.62
CA ARG A 199 -2.19 -13.10 -18.53
C ARG A 199 -0.73 -12.70 -18.38
N GLN A 200 -0.47 -11.44 -18.02
CA GLN A 200 0.89 -10.93 -17.76
C GLN A 200 1.53 -11.56 -16.52
N TYR A 201 0.75 -11.79 -15.46
CA TYR A 201 1.27 -12.25 -14.16
C TYR A 201 1.04 -13.74 -13.86
N CYS A 202 0.11 -14.43 -14.54
CA CYS A 202 -0.25 -15.82 -14.24
C CYS A 202 -0.37 -16.76 -15.45
N ALA A 203 0.21 -16.39 -16.59
CA ALA A 203 0.11 -17.08 -17.89
C ALA A 203 -1.12 -16.71 -18.73
N SER A 204 -0.86 -16.59 -20.03
CA SER A 204 -1.83 -16.43 -21.13
C SER A 204 -2.65 -17.68 -21.40
#